data_AF-A0A966V9Y0-F1
#
_entry.id   AF-A0A966V9Y0-F1
#
_cell.length_a   1.000
_cell.length_b   1.000
_cell.length_c   1.000
_cell.angle_alpha   90.00
_cell.angle_beta   90.00
_cell.angle_gamma   90.00
#
_symmetry.space_group_name_H-M   'P 1'
#
loop_
_entity.id
_entity.type
_entity.pdbx_description
1 polymer ?
#
loop_
_entity_poly.entity_id
_entity_poly.type
_entity_poly.pdbx_seq_one_letter_code
_entity_poly.pdbx_strand_id
1 'polypeptide(L)'
;MFDFLFKKTIDKKEDKEISQNEDINNVLASITYHIIDDENKTPMIDIGLSDYDSKSLDALCKILDILSDESSYLETLEMIKNGFIKERHEEALLKIFTHISEQASKKLIFNKKESIKDQPCIKPSDMLR
;
A
#
# COMPACT_ATOMS: atom_id res chain seq x y z
N MET A 1 -7.36 -22.18 -3.02
CA MET A 1 -8.13 -21.58 -4.14
C MET A 1 -8.73 -20.32 -3.57
N PHE A 2 -8.31 -19.15 -4.02
CA PHE A 2 -8.69 -17.88 -3.41
C PHE A 2 -9.98 -17.38 -4.04
N ASP A 3 -11.04 -17.28 -3.24
CA ASP A 3 -12.27 -16.60 -3.63
C ASP A 3 -12.08 -15.11 -3.36
N PHE A 4 -12.54 -14.28 -4.30
CA PHE A 4 -12.31 -12.84 -4.31
C PHE A 4 -13.55 -12.22 -4.94
N LEU A 5 -14.15 -11.24 -4.24
CA LEU A 5 -15.44 -10.64 -4.57
C LEU A 5 -15.27 -9.12 -4.65
N PHE A 6 -14.92 -8.61 -5.83
CA PHE A 6 -15.02 -7.18 -6.08
C PHE A 6 -16.50 -6.79 -6.16
N LYS A 7 -16.94 -5.96 -5.23
CA LYS A 7 -18.18 -5.21 -5.40
C LYS A 7 -17.84 -3.85 -5.97
N LYS A 8 -17.97 -3.73 -7.29
CA LYS A 8 -18.07 -2.43 -7.97
C LYS A 8 -19.28 -1.70 -7.39
N THR A 9 -19.05 -0.73 -6.51
CA THR A 9 -20.09 0.21 -6.11
C THR A 9 -20.13 1.29 -7.18
N ILE A 10 -21.10 1.17 -8.08
CA ILE A 10 -22.08 2.19 -8.47
C ILE A 10 -23.04 1.47 -9.44
N ASP A 11 -24.10 0.89 -8.87
CA ASP A 11 -25.44 1.17 -9.39
C ASP A 11 -26.49 0.90 -8.32
N LYS A 12 -27.43 1.85 -8.22
CA LYS A 12 -28.46 1.96 -7.18
C LYS A 12 -29.35 0.70 -7.10
N LYS A 13 -29.50 0.14 -5.89
CA LYS A 13 -30.80 -0.28 -5.32
C LYS A 13 -30.69 -0.74 -3.85
N GLU A 14 -31.19 0.15 -2.99
CA GLU A 14 -32.03 -0.02 -1.79
C GLU A 14 -31.71 -1.09 -0.70
N ASP A 15 -31.64 -0.53 0.52
CA ASP A 15 -32.00 -1.06 1.84
C ASP A 15 -31.01 -1.94 2.63
N LYS A 16 -30.13 -1.26 3.37
CA LYS A 16 -30.28 -1.12 4.83
C LYS A 16 -29.38 -0.01 5.41
N GLU A 17 -30.01 0.84 6.20
CA GLU A 17 -29.49 2.06 6.82
C GLU A 17 -28.24 1.81 7.68
N ILE A 18 -27.14 2.50 7.32
CA ILE A 18 -26.23 3.09 8.30
C ILE A 18 -26.02 4.55 7.88
N SER A 19 -26.47 5.45 8.73
CA SER A 19 -26.43 6.91 8.59
C SER A 19 -24.99 7.46 8.68
N GLN A 20 -24.24 7.55 7.56
CA GLN A 20 -22.95 8.30 7.45
C GLN A 20 -22.62 8.78 6.00
N ASN A 21 -23.59 9.30 5.25
CA ASN A 21 -23.52 9.35 3.77
C ASN A 21 -23.02 10.66 3.11
N GLU A 22 -22.22 11.51 3.78
CA GLU A 22 -21.60 12.68 3.11
C GLU A 22 -20.09 12.51 2.85
N ASP A 23 -19.35 11.78 3.67
CA ASP A 23 -17.88 11.65 3.51
C ASP A 23 -17.43 10.51 2.58
N ILE A 24 -18.30 9.54 2.29
CA ILE A 24 -17.95 8.37 1.47
C ILE A 24 -17.69 8.76 0.01
N ASN A 25 -18.32 9.84 -0.48
CA ASN A 25 -18.12 10.33 -1.85
C ASN A 25 -16.73 10.93 -2.09
N ASN A 26 -15.89 11.07 -1.06
CA ASN A 26 -14.54 11.62 -1.17
C ASN A 26 -13.44 10.61 -0.81
N VAL A 27 -13.78 9.31 -0.71
CA VAL A 27 -12.81 8.25 -0.42
C VAL A 27 -12.13 7.82 -1.73
N LEU A 28 -10.83 8.06 -1.82
CA LEU A 28 -10.02 7.70 -3.00
C LEU A 28 -9.59 6.23 -3.03
N ALA A 29 -9.30 5.67 -1.86
CA ALA A 29 -8.88 4.27 -1.71
C ALA A 29 -9.27 3.73 -0.34
N SER A 30 -9.55 2.42 -0.26
CA SER A 30 -9.75 1.68 0.99
C SER A 30 -9.27 0.24 0.84
N ILE A 31 -8.83 -0.34 1.95
CA ILE A 31 -8.57 -1.78 2.09
C ILE A 31 -9.40 -2.28 3.28
N THR A 32 -10.25 -3.26 3.04
CA THR A 32 -11.04 -3.92 4.10
C THR A 32 -10.53 -5.34 4.28
N TYR A 33 -10.12 -5.69 5.50
CA TYR A 33 -9.68 -7.04 5.83
C TYR A 33 -10.87 -7.86 6.34
N HIS A 34 -11.05 -9.04 5.77
CA HIS A 34 -12.01 -10.04 6.19
C HIS A 34 -11.27 -11.20 6.83
N ILE A 35 -11.43 -11.32 8.15
CA ILE A 35 -10.96 -12.45 8.93
C ILE A 35 -12.17 -13.32 9.22
N ILE A 36 -12.16 -14.54 8.70
CA ILE A 36 -13.27 -15.50 8.81
C ILE A 36 -12.89 -16.52 9.88
N ASP A 37 -13.85 -16.87 10.74
CA ASP A 37 -13.71 -17.88 11.78
C ASP A 37 -13.75 -19.30 11.19
N ASP A 38 -12.74 -19.61 10.38
CA ASP A 38 -12.48 -20.91 9.78
C ASP A 38 -10.96 -21.09 9.75
N GLU A 39 -10.44 -22.03 10.55
CA GLU A 39 -8.99 -22.24 10.75
C GLU A 39 -8.22 -22.51 9.43
N ASN A 40 -8.92 -22.89 8.35
CA ASN A 40 -8.33 -23.15 7.05
C ASN A 40 -8.46 -21.99 6.05
N LYS A 41 -9.10 -20.88 6.42
CA LYS A 41 -9.24 -19.72 5.52
C LYS A 41 -8.22 -18.64 5.83
N THR A 42 -7.44 -18.33 4.81
CA THR A 42 -6.53 -17.18 4.83
C THR A 42 -7.33 -15.87 4.88
N PRO A 43 -6.79 -14.81 5.51
CA PRO A 43 -7.37 -13.47 5.42
C PRO A 43 -7.64 -13.07 3.98
N MET A 44 -8.75 -12.36 3.77
CA MET A 44 -9.12 -11.81 2.46
C MET A 44 -9.13 -10.30 2.54
N ILE A 45 -8.84 -9.63 1.44
CA ILE A 45 -8.96 -8.18 1.35
C ILE A 45 -9.94 -7.78 0.25
N ASP A 46 -10.71 -6.73 0.52
CA ASP A 46 -11.48 -6.00 -0.49
C ASP A 46 -10.85 -4.63 -0.68
N ILE A 47 -10.59 -4.27 -1.94
CA ILE A 47 -9.94 -3.01 -2.31
C ILE A 47 -11.00 -2.10 -2.93
N GLY A 48 -11.31 -1.00 -2.24
CA GLY A 48 -12.14 0.06 -2.79
C GLY A 48 -11.27 1.10 -3.48
N LEU A 49 -11.55 1.42 -4.73
CA LEU A 49 -10.94 2.54 -5.45
C LEU A 49 -12.04 3.37 -6.12
N SER A 50 -11.92 4.69 -6.05
CA SER A 50 -12.85 5.59 -6.78
C SER A 50 -12.65 5.48 -8.30
N ASP A 51 -11.39 5.36 -8.73
CA ASP A 51 -10.95 5.16 -10.10
C ASP A 51 -9.54 4.53 -10.12
N TYR A 52 -8.99 4.26 -11.31
CA TYR A 52 -7.62 3.78 -11.51
C TYR A 52 -6.64 4.90 -11.90
N ASP A 53 -6.97 6.16 -11.60
CA ASP A 53 -6.08 7.29 -11.85
C ASP A 53 -4.97 7.38 -10.78
N SER A 54 -3.94 8.15 -11.09
CA SER A 54 -2.76 8.27 -10.22
C SER A 54 -3.09 8.67 -8.79
N LYS A 55 -4.08 9.57 -8.58
CA LYS A 55 -4.48 10.02 -7.24
C LYS A 55 -5.02 8.90 -6.37
N SER A 56 -5.85 8.03 -6.94
CA SER A 56 -6.47 6.90 -6.23
C SER A 56 -5.46 5.81 -5.95
N LEU A 57 -4.57 5.53 -6.91
CA LEU A 57 -3.47 4.59 -6.74
C LEU A 57 -2.43 5.09 -5.73
N ASP A 58 -2.12 6.39 -5.72
CA ASP A 58 -1.26 7.00 -4.71
C ASP A 58 -1.89 6.93 -3.32
N ALA A 59 -3.22 7.10 -3.21
CA ALA A 59 -3.93 6.92 -1.95
C ALA A 59 -3.84 5.46 -1.46
N LEU A 60 -3.96 4.48 -2.35
CA LEU A 60 -3.77 3.07 -2.03
C LEU A 60 -2.32 2.78 -1.57
N CYS A 61 -1.32 3.35 -2.24
CA CYS A 61 0.08 3.21 -1.83
C CYS A 61 0.32 3.78 -0.43
N LYS A 62 -0.31 4.91 -0.08
CA LYS A 62 -0.24 5.45 1.28
C LYS A 62 -0.85 4.52 2.32
N ILE A 63 -1.90 3.78 1.99
CA ILE A 63 -2.46 2.76 2.89
C ILE A 63 -1.44 1.65 3.10
N LEU A 64 -0.77 1.20 2.04
CA LEU A 64 0.32 0.22 2.14
C LEU A 64 1.48 0.73 3.00
N ASP A 65 1.84 2.01 2.89
CA ASP A 65 2.90 2.61 3.72
C ASP A 65 2.57 2.66 5.22
N ILE A 66 1.29 2.61 5.60
CA ILE A 66 0.84 2.56 7.00
C ILE A 66 1.10 1.17 7.61
N LEU A 67 1.13 0.12 6.80
CA LEU A 67 1.41 -1.24 7.27
C LEU A 67 2.84 -1.29 7.82
N SER A 68 2.94 -1.37 9.14
CA SER A 68 4.21 -1.27 9.86
C SER A 68 4.99 -2.59 9.88
N ASP A 69 4.26 -3.70 9.74
CA ASP A 69 4.80 -5.05 9.75
C ASP A 69 5.11 -5.52 8.32
N GLU A 70 6.32 -6.04 8.11
CA GLU A 70 6.81 -6.45 6.79
C GLU A 70 6.04 -7.66 6.25
N SER A 71 5.65 -8.60 7.12
CA SER A 71 4.85 -9.77 6.73
C SER A 71 3.49 -9.33 6.21
N SER A 72 2.78 -8.52 6.99
CA SER A 72 1.45 -7.99 6.67
C SER A 72 1.49 -7.14 5.40
N TYR A 73 2.55 -6.35 5.21
CA TYR A 73 2.77 -5.56 3.99
C TYR A 73 2.91 -6.45 2.76
N LEU A 74 3.79 -7.46 2.81
CA LEU A 74 4.06 -8.36 1.69
C LEU A 74 2.85 -9.21 1.32
N GLU A 75 2.15 -9.73 2.32
CA GLU A 75 0.91 -10.50 2.11
C GLU A 75 -0.18 -9.63 1.47
N THR A 76 -0.37 -8.41 1.99
CA THR A 76 -1.34 -7.46 1.41
C THR A 76 -0.97 -7.11 -0.04
N LEU A 77 0.31 -6.87 -0.31
CA LEU A 77 0.80 -6.58 -1.66
C LEU A 77 0.58 -7.76 -2.62
N GLU A 78 0.78 -8.99 -2.15
CA GLU A 78 0.48 -10.18 -2.93
C GLU A 78 -1.01 -10.32 -3.22
N MET A 79 -1.88 -10.07 -2.25
CA MET A 79 -3.32 -10.07 -2.46
C MET A 79 -3.75 -9.00 -3.46
N ILE A 80 -3.20 -7.78 -3.37
CA ILE A 80 -3.44 -6.70 -4.36
C ILE A 80 -2.99 -7.13 -5.75
N LYS A 81 -1.77 -7.65 -5.89
CA LYS A 81 -1.22 -8.17 -7.16
C LYS A 81 -2.17 -9.18 -7.80
N ASN A 82 -2.59 -10.17 -7.01
CA ASN A 82 -3.46 -11.24 -7.51
C ASN A 82 -4.85 -10.71 -7.90
N GLY A 83 -5.41 -9.78 -7.12
CA GLY A 83 -6.67 -9.11 -7.44
C GLY A 83 -6.60 -8.34 -8.77
N PHE A 84 -5.59 -7.49 -8.94
CA PHE A 84 -5.44 -6.67 -10.15
C PHE A 84 -5.18 -7.51 -11.42
N ILE A 85 -4.42 -8.60 -11.31
CA ILE A 85 -4.21 -9.53 -12.44
C ILE A 85 -5.52 -10.23 -12.82
N LYS A 86 -6.29 -10.70 -11.83
CA LYS A 86 -7.57 -11.38 -12.06
C LYS A 86 -8.56 -10.48 -12.80
N GLU A 87 -8.52 -9.18 -12.53
CA GLU A 87 -9.41 -8.18 -13.13
C GLU A 87 -8.88 -7.50 -14.38
N ARG A 88 -7.67 -7.87 -14.87
CA ARG A 88 -7.02 -7.25 -16.03
C ARG A 88 -6.75 -5.74 -15.87
N HIS A 89 -6.29 -5.37 -14.67
CA HIS A 89 -5.85 -4.02 -14.33
C HIS A 89 -4.32 -3.95 -14.18
N GLU A 90 -3.59 -4.61 -15.08
CA GLU A 90 -2.12 -4.72 -15.03
C GLU A 90 -1.41 -3.36 -15.14
N GLU A 91 -1.99 -2.41 -15.88
CA GLU A 91 -1.44 -1.04 -15.97
C GLU A 91 -1.49 -0.30 -14.64
N ALA A 92 -2.58 -0.47 -13.87
CA ALA A 92 -2.71 0.12 -12.55
C ALA A 92 -1.75 -0.55 -11.55
N LEU A 93 -1.58 -1.87 -11.67
CA LEU A 93 -0.60 -2.62 -10.89
C LEU A 93 0.84 -2.15 -11.16
N LEU A 94 1.19 -1.88 -12.42
CA LEU A 94 2.50 -1.36 -12.79
C LEU A 94 2.77 -0.02 -12.11
N LYS A 95 1.79 0.89 -12.08
CA LYS A 95 1.91 2.18 -11.39
C LYS A 95 2.16 2.02 -9.88
N ILE A 96 1.47 1.08 -9.24
CA ILE A 96 1.69 0.76 -7.81
C ILE A 96 3.13 0.29 -7.60
N PHE A 97 3.65 -0.62 -8.43
CA PHE A 97 5.03 -1.09 -8.29
C PHE A 97 6.07 -0.02 -8.58
N THR A 98 5.82 0.86 -9.56
CA THR A 98 6.69 2.02 -9.80
C THR A 98 6.74 2.91 -8.56
N HIS A 99 5.59 3.22 -7.95
CA HIS A 99 5.52 4.01 -6.72
C HIS A 99 6.34 3.38 -5.58
N ILE A 100 6.18 2.07 -5.35
CA ILE A 100 6.95 1.32 -4.34
C ILE A 100 8.46 1.40 -4.62
N SER A 101 8.88 1.22 -5.87
CA SER A 101 10.29 1.25 -6.27
C SER A 101 10.93 2.62 -6.06
N GLU A 102 10.19 3.69 -6.33
CA GLU A 102 10.64 5.07 -6.13
C GLU A 102 10.80 5.40 -4.64
N GLN A 103 9.87 4.93 -3.81
CA GLN A 103 9.95 5.09 -2.36
C GLN A 103 11.14 4.33 -1.76
N ALA A 104 11.36 3.07 -2.16
CA ALA A 104 12.51 2.29 -1.73
C ALA A 104 13.83 3.00 -2.09
N SER A 105 13.90 3.55 -3.30
CA SER A 105 15.06 4.32 -3.77
C SER A 105 15.29 5.59 -2.94
N LYS A 106 14.23 6.32 -2.58
CA LYS A 106 14.31 7.52 -1.72
C LYS A 106 14.79 7.19 -0.30
N LYS A 107 14.29 6.11 0.31
CA LYS A 107 14.74 5.65 1.64
C LYS A 107 16.24 5.29 1.65
N LEU A 108 16.74 4.66 0.60
CA LEU A 108 18.17 4.34 0.45
C LEU A 108 19.07 5.58 0.33
N ILE A 109 18.59 6.63 -0.36
CA ILE A 109 19.35 7.88 -0.53
C ILE A 109 19.45 8.66 0.80
N PHE A 110 18.40 8.65 1.63
CA PHE A 110 18.43 9.30 2.94
C PHE A 110 19.37 8.59 3.92
N ASN A 111 19.36 7.25 3.98
CA ASN A 111 20.28 6.49 4.83
C ASN A 111 21.76 6.68 4.44
N LYS A 112 22.05 6.95 3.17
CA LYS A 112 23.42 7.24 2.72
C LYS A 112 23.92 8.63 3.12
N LYS A 113 23.02 9.59 3.36
CA LYS A 113 23.41 10.94 3.83
C LYS A 113 23.67 10.97 5.34
N GLU A 114 23.02 10.11 6.12
CA GLU A 114 23.25 10.05 7.58
C GLU A 114 24.52 9.28 7.97
N SER A 115 25.06 8.41 7.10
CA SER A 115 26.32 7.70 7.37
C SER A 115 27.58 8.53 7.12
N ILE A 116 27.44 9.78 6.67
CA ILE A 116 28.51 10.78 6.57
C ILE A 116 28.33 11.81 7.69
N LYS A 117 28.16 11.35 8.93
CA LYS A 117 28.47 12.18 10.10
C LYS A 117 29.89 11.86 10.51
N ASP A 118 30.75 12.83 10.23
CA ASP A 118 32.16 12.95 10.56
C ASP A 118 32.61 12.02 11.70
N GLN A 119 33.26 10.91 11.33
CA GLN A 119 34.24 10.33 12.26
C GLN A 119 35.30 11.42 12.50
N PRO A 120 35.77 11.64 13.75
CA PRO A 120 36.85 12.56 13.98
C PRO A 120 38.11 11.99 13.33
N CYS A 121 38.36 12.39 12.09
CA CYS A 121 39.57 12.06 11.37
C CYS A 121 40.70 12.81 12.08
N ILE A 122 41.44 12.13 12.97
CA ILE A 122 42.73 12.64 13.45
C ILE A 122 43.59 12.75 12.19
N LYS A 123 43.96 13.96 11.81
CA LYS A 123 44.88 14.12 10.68
C LYS A 123 46.25 13.64 11.15
N PRO A 124 47.07 13.00 10.30
CA PRO A 124 48.44 12.62 10.67
C PRO A 124 49.29 13.78 11.21
N SER A 125 48.91 15.03 10.86
CA SER A 125 49.47 16.27 11.39
C SER A 125 49.20 16.52 12.88
N ASP A 126 48.16 15.90 13.45
CA ASP A 126 47.75 16.10 14.84
C ASP A 126 48.49 15.20 15.83
N MET A 127 49.30 14.24 15.33
CA MET A 127 50.10 13.31 16.15
C MET A 127 51.48 13.85 16.55
N LEU A 128 51.90 15.03 16.08
CA LEU A 128 53.26 15.57 16.27
C LEU A 128 53.32 16.84 17.13
N ARG A 129 52.63 16.84 18.28
CA ARG A 129 52.85 17.83 19.35
C ARG A 129 53.23 17.17 20.66
#